data_AF-M3D138-F1
#
_entry.id   AF-M3D138-F1
#
_cell.length_a   1.000
_cell.length_b   1.000
_cell.length_c   1.000
_cell.angle_alpha   90.00
_cell.angle_beta   90.00
_cell.angle_gamma   90.00
#
_symmetry.space_group_name_H-M   'P 1'
#
loop_
_entity.id
_entity.type
_entity.pdbx_description
1 polymer ?
#
loop_
_entity_poly.entity_id
_entity_poly.type
_entity_poly.pdbx_seq_one_letter_code
_entity_poly.pdbx_strand_id
1 'polypeptide(L)'
;MVVATRNDVPSEECPICFEPLLISCAIRTPCGHRFCRRCLDQWWDRSSLCPLCRQPLFQFPPAHAYLRYVSQVRAQLSHDPEIFICFTDIVATYKRGEITRQSVRHRIGTLFAEFPLLIQGFNELMPAHVQI
;
A
#
# COMPACT_ATOMS: atom_id res chain seq x y z
N MET A 1 -0.31 -46.49 31.59
CA MET A 1 0.49 -45.82 30.55
C MET A 1 -0.11 -44.45 30.31
N VAL A 2 0.50 -43.40 30.84
CA VAL A 2 0.09 -42.01 30.59
C VAL A 2 1.28 -41.26 30.03
N VAL A 3 1.25 -40.97 28.73
CA VAL A 3 2.09 -39.96 28.09
C VAL A 3 1.21 -39.22 27.09
N ALA A 4 0.43 -38.29 27.61
CA ALA A 4 -0.08 -37.19 26.80
C ALA A 4 1.05 -36.16 26.74
N THR A 5 1.89 -36.23 25.70
CA THR A 5 2.84 -35.13 25.42
C THR A 5 2.03 -33.95 24.92
N ARG A 6 1.71 -33.05 25.85
CA ARG A 6 1.29 -31.67 25.58
C ARG A 6 2.35 -31.01 24.71
N ASN A 7 2.03 -30.78 23.44
CA ASN A 7 2.76 -29.81 22.62
C ASN A 7 1.75 -29.07 21.74
N ASP A 8 0.74 -28.49 22.39
CA ASP A 8 -0.19 -27.57 21.74
C ASP A 8 0.47 -26.19 21.71
N VAL A 9 1.30 -25.95 20.68
CA VAL A 9 1.67 -24.59 20.31
C VAL A 9 0.36 -23.91 19.95
N PRO A 10 -0.07 -22.82 20.61
CA PRO A 10 -1.32 -22.15 20.26
C PRO A 10 -1.20 -21.69 18.82
N SER A 11 -1.81 -22.47 17.94
CA SER A 11 -1.79 -22.27 16.50
C SER A 11 -2.82 -21.20 16.25
N GLU A 12 -2.42 -19.95 16.39
CA GLU A 12 -3.29 -18.81 16.08
C GLU A 12 -3.88 -19.02 14.68
N GLU A 13 -5.19 -19.14 14.54
CA GLU A 13 -5.85 -19.40 13.26
C GLU A 13 -6.17 -18.09 12.55
N CYS A 14 -6.15 -18.11 11.21
CA CYS A 14 -6.58 -16.97 10.43
C CYS A 14 -8.10 -16.81 10.57
N PRO A 15 -8.63 -15.67 11.03
CA PRO A 15 -10.08 -15.50 11.22
C PRO A 15 -10.89 -15.41 9.91
N ILE A 16 -10.21 -15.42 8.75
CA ILE A 16 -10.85 -15.36 7.42
C ILE A 16 -10.98 -16.76 6.82
N CYS A 17 -9.90 -17.56 6.84
CA CYS A 17 -9.89 -18.89 6.21
C CYS A 17 -9.85 -20.04 7.21
N PHE A 18 -9.70 -19.75 8.51
CA PHE A 18 -9.58 -20.72 9.59
C PHE A 18 -8.37 -21.67 9.45
N GLU A 19 -7.38 -21.31 8.63
CA GLU A 19 -6.11 -22.05 8.51
C GLU A 19 -5.08 -21.55 9.55
N PRO A 20 -4.16 -22.41 10.02
CA PRO A 20 -3.11 -22.01 10.96
C PRO A 20 -2.22 -20.86 10.46
N LEU A 21 -2.01 -19.85 11.29
CA LEU A 21 -1.08 -18.74 11.03
C LEU A 21 0.35 -19.17 11.32
N LEU A 22 0.98 -19.81 10.34
CA LEU A 22 2.42 -20.04 10.38
C LEU A 22 3.16 -18.70 10.52
N ILE A 23 4.20 -18.66 11.37
CA ILE A 23 4.96 -17.44 11.68
C ILE A 23 5.49 -16.76 10.40
N SER A 24 5.83 -17.52 9.37
CA SER A 24 6.30 -17.04 8.07
C SER A 24 5.22 -16.44 7.17
N CYS A 25 3.94 -16.70 7.43
CA CYS A 25 2.81 -16.31 6.58
C CYS A 25 1.81 -15.37 7.27
N ALA A 26 1.98 -15.15 8.58
CA ALA A 26 1.11 -14.32 9.40
C ALA A 26 1.50 -12.84 9.30
N ILE A 27 0.59 -12.01 8.79
CA ILE A 27 0.74 -10.56 8.80
C ILE A 27 0.06 -9.99 10.04
N ARG A 28 0.83 -9.31 10.88
CA ARG A 28 0.29 -8.53 12.01
C ARG A 28 -0.01 -7.11 11.54
N THR A 29 -1.26 -6.71 11.66
CA THR A 29 -1.76 -5.38 11.31
C THR A 29 -1.42 -4.36 12.42
N PRO A 30 -1.45 -3.04 12.14
CA PRO A 30 -1.17 -2.00 13.14
C PRO A 30 -2.13 -2.02 14.34
N CYS A 31 -3.37 -2.45 14.12
CA CYS A 31 -4.35 -2.66 15.20
C CYS A 31 -4.08 -3.92 16.04
N GLY A 32 -3.08 -4.72 15.67
CA GLY A 32 -2.63 -5.89 16.42
C GLY A 32 -3.24 -7.23 15.97
N HIS A 33 -4.23 -7.21 15.09
CA HIS A 33 -4.84 -8.43 14.53
C HIS A 33 -3.93 -9.12 13.51
N ARG A 34 -4.04 -10.44 13.41
CA ARG A 34 -3.17 -11.28 12.58
C ARG A 34 -3.99 -12.03 11.54
N PHE A 35 -3.48 -12.12 10.31
CA PHE A 35 -4.14 -12.78 9.19
C PHE A 35 -3.11 -13.50 8.30
N CYS A 36 -3.57 -14.49 7.54
CA CYS A 36 -2.76 -15.09 6.49
C CYS A 36 -2.51 -14.05 5.38
N ARG A 37 -1.30 -14.00 4.80
CA ARG A 37 -0.96 -13.03 3.75
C ARG A 37 -1.98 -13.01 2.61
N ARG A 38 -2.33 -14.18 2.08
CA ARG A 38 -3.32 -14.34 0.99
C ARG A 38 -4.68 -13.75 1.36
N CYS A 39 -5.13 -14.01 2.58
CA CYS A 39 -6.43 -13.59 3.08
C CYS A 39 -6.50 -12.07 3.23
N LEU A 40 -5.42 -11.48 3.76
CA LEU A 40 -5.33 -10.03 3.93
C LEU A 40 -5.20 -9.32 2.58
N ASP A 41 -4.42 -9.85 1.65
CA ASP A 41 -4.29 -9.30 0.28
C ASP A 41 -5.64 -9.33 -0.46
N GLN A 42 -6.37 -10.46 -0.42
CA GLN A 42 -7.71 -10.55 -1.03
C GLN A 42 -8.77 -9.66 -0.36
N TRP A 43 -8.64 -9.43 0.95
CA TRP A 43 -9.53 -8.50 1.64
C TRP A 43 -9.21 -7.05 1.27
N TRP A 44 -7.93 -6.74 1.13
CA TRP A 44 -7.43 -5.41 0.81
C TRP A 44 -8.04 -4.83 -0.46
N ASP A 45 -8.25 -5.66 -1.49
CA ASP A 45 -8.87 -5.23 -2.75
C ASP A 45 -10.30 -4.70 -2.58
N ARG A 46 -10.95 -5.02 -1.45
CA ARG A 46 -12.33 -4.60 -1.12
C ARG A 46 -12.39 -3.55 -0.02
N SER A 47 -11.44 -3.53 0.91
CA SER A 47 -11.42 -2.58 2.02
C SER A 47 -10.03 -2.38 2.59
N SER A 48 -9.68 -1.12 2.85
CA SER A 48 -8.45 -0.72 3.57
C SER A 48 -8.59 -0.80 5.10
N LEU A 49 -9.71 -1.32 5.60
CA LEU A 49 -10.01 -1.46 7.02
C LEU A 49 -9.82 -2.90 7.50
N CYS A 50 -9.43 -3.04 8.77
CA CYS A 50 -9.24 -4.33 9.38
C CYS A 50 -10.55 -5.14 9.39
N PRO A 51 -10.56 -6.41 8.97
CA PRO A 51 -11.74 -7.27 9.02
C PRO A 51 -12.37 -7.39 10.42
N LEU A 52 -11.56 -7.29 11.47
CA LEU A 52 -12.00 -7.52 12.86
C LEU A 52 -12.46 -6.24 13.56
N CYS A 53 -11.65 -5.19 13.52
CA CYS A 53 -11.93 -3.96 14.28
C CYS A 53 -12.22 -2.73 13.40
N ARG A 54 -12.16 -2.88 12.08
CA ARG A 54 -12.37 -1.80 11.09
C ARG A 54 -11.41 -0.62 11.23
N GLN A 55 -10.30 -0.79 11.95
CA GLN A 55 -9.25 0.22 12.00
C GLN A 55 -8.42 0.20 10.71
N PRO A 56 -7.82 1.34 10.30
CA PRO A 56 -6.96 1.41 9.14
C PRO A 56 -5.82 0.38 9.23
N LEU A 57 -5.68 -0.42 8.18
CA LEU A 57 -4.68 -1.48 8.11
C LEU A 57 -3.25 -0.95 7.89
N PHE A 58 -3.06 0.34 7.56
CA PHE A 58 -1.76 1.01 7.47
C PHE A 58 -1.86 2.51 7.86
N GLN A 59 -0.79 3.08 8.41
CA GLN A 59 -0.67 4.52 8.73
C GLN A 59 -0.18 5.37 7.55
N PHE A 60 0.29 4.74 6.48
CA PHE A 60 0.66 5.31 5.18
C PHE A 60 0.06 4.42 4.08
N PRO A 61 -0.11 4.89 2.82
CA PRO A 61 -0.65 4.03 1.77
C PRO A 61 0.23 2.80 1.64
N PRO A 62 -0.32 1.58 1.65
CA PRO A 62 0.51 0.40 1.54
C PRO A 62 1.26 0.40 0.22
N ALA A 63 2.46 -0.17 0.24
CA ALA A 63 3.32 -0.31 -0.93
C ALA A 63 2.56 -0.86 -2.16
N HIS A 64 1.57 -1.72 -1.96
CA HIS A 64 0.72 -2.24 -3.04
C HIS A 64 -0.14 -1.17 -3.74
N ALA A 65 -0.73 -0.22 -2.99
CA ALA A 65 -1.52 0.86 -3.58
C ALA A 65 -0.63 1.82 -4.39
N TYR A 66 0.57 2.09 -3.89
CA TYR A 66 1.60 2.83 -4.62
C TYR A 66 2.05 2.10 -5.89
N LEU A 67 2.33 0.79 -5.79
CA LEU A 67 2.73 -0.02 -6.95
C LEU A 67 1.63 -0.10 -8.02
N ARG A 68 0.36 -0.25 -7.62
CA ARG A 68 -0.78 -0.22 -8.53
C ARG A 68 -0.87 1.10 -9.27
N TYR A 69 -0.73 2.22 -8.58
CA TYR A 69 -0.71 3.53 -9.22
C TYR A 69 0.47 3.71 -10.18
N VAL A 70 1.68 3.35 -9.76
CA VAL A 70 2.86 3.40 -10.65
C VAL A 70 2.65 2.52 -11.88
N SER A 71 2.03 1.34 -11.74
CA SER A 71 1.70 0.47 -12.88
C SER A 71 0.67 1.10 -13.82
N GLN A 72 -0.32 1.82 -13.28
CA GLN A 72 -1.38 2.47 -14.03
C GLN A 72 -0.87 3.71 -14.77
N VAL A 73 -0.02 4.51 -14.10
CA VAL A 73 0.72 5.63 -14.69
C VAL A 73 1.58 5.12 -15.86
N ARG A 74 2.33 4.03 -15.65
CA ARG A 74 3.18 3.44 -16.70
C ARG A 74 2.37 2.90 -17.88
N ALA A 75 1.18 2.35 -17.64
CA ALA A 75 0.30 1.88 -18.71
C ALA A 75 -0.30 3.04 -19.52
N GLN A 76 -0.74 4.10 -18.84
CA GLN A 76 -1.31 5.29 -19.51
C GLN A 76 -0.26 6.12 -20.25
N LEU A 77 0.96 6.19 -19.73
CA LEU A 77 2.09 6.87 -20.37
C LEU A 77 2.91 5.95 -21.29
N SER A 78 2.31 4.85 -21.78
CA SER A 78 3.02 3.89 -22.65
C SER A 78 3.49 4.51 -23.97
N HIS A 79 2.79 5.53 -24.47
CA HIS A 79 3.18 6.30 -25.66
C HIS A 79 4.16 7.46 -25.36
N ASP A 80 4.31 7.85 -24.09
CA ASP A 80 5.10 9.01 -23.66
C ASP A 80 5.99 8.65 -22.45
N PRO A 81 6.99 7.76 -22.63
CA PRO A 81 7.84 7.28 -21.55
C PRO A 81 8.67 8.39 -20.87
N GLU A 82 8.90 9.51 -21.56
CA GLU A 82 9.61 10.68 -21.02
C GLU A 82 8.87 11.28 -19.83
N ILE A 83 7.53 11.30 -19.87
CA ILE A 83 6.70 11.85 -18.79
C ILE A 83 6.82 10.98 -17.54
N PHE A 84 6.87 9.65 -17.70
CA PHE A 84 7.07 8.72 -16.59
C PHE A 84 8.47 8.90 -15.95
N ILE A 85 9.51 9.06 -16.77
CA ILE A 85 10.87 9.29 -16.29
C ILE A 85 10.93 10.59 -15.46
N CYS A 86 10.39 11.69 -16.00
CA CYS A 86 10.31 12.96 -15.27
C CYS A 86 9.55 12.82 -13.94
N PHE A 87 8.43 12.09 -13.92
CA PHE A 87 7.69 11.84 -12.68
C PHE A 87 8.54 11.09 -11.65
N THR A 88 9.21 10.01 -12.06
CA THR A 88 10.05 9.22 -11.15
C THR A 88 11.21 10.04 -10.58
N ASP A 89 11.81 10.91 -11.38
CA ASP A 89 12.86 11.81 -10.93
C ASP A 89 12.35 12.86 -9.91
N ILE A 90 11.18 13.46 -10.16
CA ILE A 90 10.54 14.40 -9.21
C ILE A 90 10.26 13.71 -7.86
N VAL A 91 9.72 12.49 -7.89
CA VAL A 91 9.44 11.76 -6.64
C VAL A 91 10.73 11.36 -5.94
N ALA A 92 11.77 10.96 -6.68
CA ALA A 92 13.06 10.58 -6.11
C ALA A 92 13.80 11.78 -5.48
N THR A 93 13.87 12.91 -6.18
CA THR A 93 14.44 14.17 -5.67
C THR A 93 13.72 14.66 -4.41
N TYR A 94 12.39 14.52 -4.33
CA TYR A 94 11.63 14.83 -3.12
C TYR A 94 11.97 13.89 -1.96
N LYS A 95 12.05 12.59 -2.21
CA LYS A 95 12.43 11.59 -1.19
C LYS A 95 13.84 11.81 -0.66
N ARG A 96 14.76 12.31 -1.49
CA ARG A 96 16.12 12.71 -1.09
C ARG A 96 16.19 14.07 -0.38
N GLY A 97 15.08 14.80 -0.29
CA GLY A 97 15.02 16.11 0.37
C GLY A 97 15.60 17.26 -0.45
N GLU A 98 15.88 17.04 -1.74
CA GLU A 98 16.49 18.04 -2.64
C GLU A 98 15.48 19.12 -3.08
N ILE A 99 14.19 18.79 -3.08
CA ILE A 99 13.12 19.72 -3.47
C ILE A 99 12.04 19.82 -2.39
N THR A 100 11.44 21.01 -2.31
CA THR A 100 10.41 21.31 -1.30
C THR A 100 9.05 20.78 -1.72
N ARG A 101 8.14 20.61 -0.76
CA ARG A 101 6.75 20.16 -1.01
C ARG A 101 6.03 21.00 -2.06
N GLN A 102 6.24 22.32 -2.02
CA GLN A 102 5.60 23.27 -2.93
C GLN A 102 6.16 23.13 -4.36
N SER A 103 7.47 22.87 -4.49
CA SER A 103 8.11 22.60 -5.77
C SER A 103 7.63 21.27 -6.38
N VAL A 104 7.48 20.21 -5.58
CA VAL A 104 6.91 18.93 -6.02
C VAL A 104 5.50 19.10 -6.54
N ARG A 105 4.64 19.79 -5.77
CA ARG A 105 3.26 20.05 -6.16
C ARG A 105 3.19 20.76 -7.50
N HIS A 106 3.97 21.83 -7.67
CA HIS A 106 4.00 22.57 -8.93
C HIS A 106 4.51 21.71 -10.09
N ARG A 107 5.62 20.98 -9.91
CA ARG A 107 6.22 20.16 -10.97
C ARG A 107 5.33 18.99 -11.39
N ILE A 108 4.69 18.29 -10.45
CA ILE A 108 3.77 17.19 -10.77
C ILE A 108 2.47 17.74 -11.39
N GLY A 109 1.94 18.86 -10.88
CA GLY A 109 0.76 19.50 -11.45
C GLY A 109 0.96 19.94 -12.90
N THR A 110 2.12 20.50 -13.23
CA THR A 110 2.46 20.86 -14.62
C THR A 110 2.70 19.62 -15.48
N LEU A 111 3.40 18.61 -14.95
CA LEU A 111 3.76 17.40 -15.70
C LEU A 111 2.52 16.56 -16.08
N PHE A 112 1.49 16.54 -15.23
CA PHE A 112 0.25 15.81 -15.46
C PHE A 112 -0.94 16.71 -15.82
N ALA A 113 -0.70 17.95 -16.26
CA ALA A 113 -1.77 18.90 -16.59
C ALA A 113 -2.76 18.33 -17.63
N GLU A 114 -2.25 17.59 -18.62
CA GLU A 114 -3.03 16.92 -19.67
C GLU A 114 -3.62 15.56 -19.23
N PHE A 115 -3.29 15.10 -18.01
CA PHE A 115 -3.62 13.78 -17.48
C PHE A 115 -4.32 13.87 -16.12
N PRO A 116 -5.58 14.36 -16.07
CA PRO A 116 -6.31 14.61 -14.82
C PRO A 116 -6.52 13.35 -13.96
N LEU A 117 -6.60 12.17 -14.59
CA LEU A 117 -6.71 10.88 -13.88
C LEU A 117 -5.44 10.54 -13.08
N LEU A 118 -4.27 10.97 -13.54
CA LEU A 118 -3.00 10.75 -12.85
C LEU A 118 -2.86 11.70 -11.65
N ILE A 119 -3.32 12.95 -11.78
CA ILE A 119 -3.41 13.90 -10.67
C ILE A 119 -4.35 13.36 -9.58
N GLN A 120 -5.52 12.85 -9.98
CA GLN A 120 -6.47 12.26 -9.03
C GLN A 120 -5.85 11.07 -8.29
N GLY A 121 -5.20 10.14 -9.00
CA GLY A 121 -4.54 8.99 -8.38
C GLY A 121 -3.40 9.39 -7.43
N PHE A 122 -2.65 10.45 -7.76
CA PHE A 122 -1.64 11.00 -6.86
C PHE A 122 -2.26 11.55 -5.57
N ASN A 123 -3.36 12.30 -5.67
CA ASN A 123 -4.03 12.89 -4.52
C ASN A 123 -4.66 11.86 -3.59
N GLU A 124 -5.20 10.78 -4.14
CA GLU A 124 -5.74 9.65 -3.35
C GLU A 124 -4.66 8.90 -2.56
N LEU A 125 -3.41 8.92 -3.04
CA LEU A 125 -2.29 8.21 -2.42
C LEU A 125 -1.42 9.07 -1.53
N MET A 126 -1.47 10.39 -1.67
CA MET A 126 -0.62 11.27 -0.88
C MET A 126 -1.40 11.82 0.32
N PRO A 127 -0.76 11.93 1.51
CA PRO A 127 -1.38 12.60 2.65
C PRO A 127 -1.86 14.01 2.29
N ALA A 128 -2.93 14.49 2.92
CA ALA A 128 -3.57 15.78 2.60
C ALA A 128 -2.60 16.98 2.47
N HIS A 129 -1.48 16.97 3.19
CA HIS A 129 -0.46 18.02 3.15
C HIS A 129 0.48 17.99 1.93
N VAL A 130 0.36 16.99 1.05
CA VAL A 130 1.15 16.80 -0.17
C VAL A 130 0.26 16.65 -1.42
N GLN A 131 -1.07 16.76 -1.27
CA GLN A 131 -2.02 16.73 -2.39
C GLN A 131 -1.88 17.99 -3.26
N ILE A 132 -2.13 17.81 -4.57
CA ILE A 132 -2.01 18.80 -5.65
C ILE A 132 -3.34 19.46 -5.94
#